data_AF-A0A3P8E8T3-F1
#
_entry.id   AF-A0A3P8E8T3-F1
#
_cell.length_a   1.000
_cell.length_b   1.000
_cell.length_c   1.000
_cell.angle_alpha   90.00
_cell.angle_beta   90.00
_cell.angle_gamma   90.00
#
_symmetry.space_group_name_H-M   'P 1'
#
loop_
_entity.id
_entity.type
_entity.pdbx_description
1 polymer ?
#
loop_
_entity_poly.entity_id
_entity_poly.type
_entity_poly.pdbx_seq_one_letter_code
_entity_poly.pdbx_strand_id
1 'polypeptide(L)'
;MPTPSYSTPNVLPTPEHQIHVQPHHPSPDLFEDESPPSSAQWMDERIANAFGQAWTQSPPATPRKQYAPTWYNCDTETVPSDESSTTSETGPDKLWTFIYRGPPPKFTINSRVNCLWADHTDHFHFVFKCHPNNKRRTIQRIIQAGNLDTMQNVSILSTCQPVINWDKFAAYLVRHSTNCIYCIGRELEQLATDARSTTRAEQDCSTLLRNDRAQGQKFTNLKRKARVDLIRELVETYDARTLAELKDALSYDDRLNLYAEHGPSWKETAELACEAYVEKLRKDQETTSLHEYIARNNHNRTCQKPRSTDEGCRWLDRLLAVNNIDKNKFLTQLTDIMNKKENRVNAFVIQGPTTTGKSLMLNLLTENYIYGTVQRSGDHSQFYLMNLLNKAVALMEEPRITPLTVNDFKELLGGRQFDIHVKHQPDARLRRLPVLISTNTDICQYLQSEDAKAIKARCFYYHFTVPIPSALLPEPPCMMCACHFRAWYLNWFYNK
;
A
#
# COMPACT_ATOMS: atom_id res chain seq x y z
N MET A 1 37.52 -55.42 17.46
CA MET A 1 38.72 -55.85 16.72
C MET A 1 38.62 -57.36 16.49
N PRO A 2 38.95 -57.92 15.32
CA PRO A 2 39.45 -57.28 14.09
C PRO A 2 38.45 -57.31 12.90
N THR A 3 38.85 -56.75 11.77
CA THR A 3 38.12 -56.65 10.49
C THR A 3 38.70 -57.58 9.40
N PRO A 4 37.87 -58.02 8.43
CA PRO A 4 38.28 -58.25 7.03
C PRO A 4 37.39 -57.42 6.06
N SER A 5 37.89 -56.59 5.14
CA SER A 5 38.70 -56.83 3.93
C SER A 5 37.92 -57.47 2.76
N TYR A 6 37.83 -56.74 1.65
CA TYR A 6 37.07 -57.05 0.43
C TYR A 6 37.70 -58.13 -0.46
N SER A 7 36.86 -58.78 -1.29
CA SER A 7 37.25 -59.59 -2.46
C SER A 7 36.25 -59.42 -3.62
N THR A 8 36.74 -59.31 -4.85
CA THR A 8 35.97 -59.19 -6.11
C THR A 8 35.70 -60.54 -6.79
N PRO A 9 34.66 -60.59 -7.63
CA PRO A 9 34.72 -61.26 -8.96
C PRO A 9 33.97 -60.41 -10.04
N ASN A 10 34.05 -60.63 -11.36
CA ASN A 10 34.85 -61.49 -12.24
C ASN A 10 34.88 -60.84 -13.66
N VAL A 11 35.76 -61.28 -14.56
CA VAL A 11 35.87 -60.77 -15.95
C VAL A 11 35.86 -61.94 -16.96
N LEU A 12 35.42 -61.64 -18.21
CA LEU A 12 35.63 -62.35 -19.51
C LEU A 12 34.35 -62.96 -20.15
N PRO A 13 34.25 -63.06 -21.50
CA PRO A 13 35.01 -62.36 -22.56
C PRO A 13 34.13 -61.71 -23.68
N THR A 14 34.73 -60.85 -24.50
CA THR A 14 34.22 -60.41 -25.82
C THR A 14 34.67 -61.38 -26.93
N PRO A 15 34.01 -61.36 -28.12
CA PRO A 15 34.55 -60.60 -29.27
C PRO A 15 33.41 -59.93 -30.10
N GLU A 16 33.57 -59.30 -31.27
CA GLU A 16 34.72 -59.04 -32.19
C GLU A 16 34.93 -57.51 -32.42
N HIS A 17 34.82 -57.03 -33.67
CA HIS A 17 35.09 -55.67 -34.15
C HIS A 17 34.10 -55.23 -35.24
N GLN A 18 33.82 -53.92 -35.30
CA GLN A 18 34.07 -53.15 -36.52
C GLN A 18 34.45 -51.70 -36.18
N ILE A 19 35.32 -51.11 -36.99
CA ILE A 19 36.15 -49.95 -36.64
C ILE A 19 35.62 -48.69 -37.33
N HIS A 20 35.49 -47.58 -36.59
CA HIS A 20 35.63 -46.25 -37.18
C HIS A 20 36.37 -45.30 -36.23
N VAL A 21 37.39 -44.62 -36.76
CA VAL A 21 38.41 -43.88 -36.00
C VAL A 21 38.06 -42.40 -35.88
N GLN A 22 38.20 -41.83 -34.68
CA GLN A 22 38.70 -40.46 -34.45
C GLN A 22 39.59 -40.41 -33.19
N PRO A 23 40.57 -39.47 -33.08
CA PRO A 23 41.65 -39.57 -32.10
C PRO A 23 41.46 -38.69 -30.85
N HIS A 24 41.92 -39.17 -29.69
CA HIS A 24 42.22 -38.34 -28.50
C HIS A 24 43.54 -37.56 -28.72
N HIS A 25 43.77 -36.36 -28.18
CA HIS A 25 44.10 -35.97 -26.79
C HIS A 25 44.46 -34.44 -26.80
N PRO A 26 44.79 -33.74 -25.69
CA PRO A 26 44.71 -34.07 -24.25
C PRO A 26 43.93 -33.01 -23.42
N SER A 27 43.76 -33.25 -22.12
CA SER A 27 43.56 -32.17 -21.13
C SER A 27 44.92 -31.67 -20.62
N PRO A 28 45.14 -30.35 -20.46
CA PRO A 28 46.23 -29.79 -19.67
C PRO A 28 45.77 -29.36 -18.26
N ASP A 29 46.74 -28.95 -17.44
CA ASP A 29 46.71 -29.01 -15.97
C ASP A 29 45.93 -27.90 -15.23
N LEU A 30 45.64 -28.19 -13.96
CA LEU A 30 45.42 -27.16 -12.93
C LEU A 30 46.74 -26.42 -12.68
N PHE A 31 46.66 -25.11 -12.39
CA PHE A 31 47.76 -24.19 -12.05
C PHE A 31 48.55 -23.58 -13.22
N GLU A 32 47.89 -22.74 -14.01
CA GLU A 32 48.53 -21.53 -14.58
C GLU A 32 47.79 -20.27 -14.09
N ASP A 33 48.53 -19.18 -13.90
CA ASP A 33 48.14 -18.02 -13.09
C ASP A 33 47.71 -16.83 -13.98
N GLU A 34 46.48 -16.89 -14.51
CA GLU A 34 45.90 -15.79 -15.31
C GLU A 34 45.17 -14.77 -14.44
N SER A 35 45.64 -13.51 -14.49
CA SER A 35 44.96 -12.38 -13.84
C SER A 35 43.62 -12.08 -14.50
N PRO A 36 42.54 -11.81 -13.74
CA PRO A 36 41.20 -11.63 -14.31
C PRO A 36 41.12 -10.35 -15.18
N PRO A 37 40.42 -10.40 -16.34
CA PRO A 37 40.27 -9.25 -17.23
C PRO A 37 39.46 -8.12 -16.57
N SER A 38 39.77 -6.88 -16.95
CA SER A 38 39.11 -5.71 -16.37
C SER A 38 37.64 -5.59 -16.79
N SER A 39 36.82 -5.01 -15.92
CA SER A 39 35.37 -4.85 -16.11
C SER A 39 34.94 -4.07 -17.36
N ALA A 40 35.87 -3.38 -18.05
CA ALA A 40 35.63 -2.71 -19.32
C ALA A 40 35.40 -3.71 -20.48
N GLN A 41 36.22 -4.77 -20.58
CA GLN A 41 36.16 -5.72 -21.69
C GLN A 41 34.82 -6.49 -21.74
N TRP A 42 34.21 -6.74 -20.58
CA TRP A 42 32.88 -7.35 -20.46
C TRP A 42 31.72 -6.45 -20.91
N MET A 43 31.92 -5.13 -21.04
CA MET A 43 30.90 -4.24 -21.60
C MET A 43 30.94 -4.22 -23.13
N ASP A 44 32.13 -4.16 -23.71
CA ASP A 44 32.30 -4.08 -25.17
C ASP A 44 31.78 -5.34 -25.89
N GLU A 45 32.01 -6.53 -25.35
CA GLU A 45 31.46 -7.79 -25.90
C GLU A 45 29.93 -7.85 -25.88
N ARG A 46 29.29 -7.25 -24.86
CA ARG A 46 27.82 -7.18 -24.78
C ARG A 46 27.24 -6.15 -25.73
N ILE A 47 27.98 -5.07 -26.02
CA ILE A 47 27.61 -4.06 -27.01
C ILE A 47 27.74 -4.64 -28.42
N ALA A 48 28.86 -5.31 -28.74
CA ALA A 48 29.07 -5.94 -30.05
C ALA A 48 27.96 -6.94 -30.42
N ASN A 49 27.53 -7.78 -29.46
CA ASN A 49 26.45 -8.76 -29.67
C ASN A 49 25.04 -8.12 -29.77
N ALA A 50 24.84 -6.90 -29.27
CA ALA A 50 23.53 -6.24 -29.30
C ALA A 50 23.20 -5.56 -30.65
N PHE A 51 24.20 -5.19 -31.45
CA PHE A 51 24.02 -4.44 -32.70
C PHE A 51 24.16 -5.28 -33.98
N GLY A 52 24.37 -6.61 -33.87
CA GLY A 52 24.62 -7.50 -35.01
C GLY A 52 23.41 -8.16 -35.67
N GLN A 53 22.18 -7.97 -35.18
CA GLN A 53 20.98 -8.64 -35.71
C GLN A 53 20.13 -7.74 -36.62
N ALA A 54 19.74 -8.29 -37.77
CA ALA A 54 18.88 -7.60 -38.74
C ALA A 54 17.44 -7.46 -38.22
N TRP A 55 16.84 -6.28 -38.41
CA TRP A 55 15.51 -5.94 -37.92
C TRP A 55 14.40 -6.73 -38.63
N THR A 56 13.65 -7.53 -37.88
CA THR A 56 12.34 -8.04 -38.31
C THR A 56 11.25 -6.99 -38.07
N GLN A 57 10.30 -6.86 -39.00
CA GLN A 57 9.27 -5.83 -38.94
C GLN A 57 8.32 -6.06 -37.75
N SER A 58 8.06 -5.01 -36.98
CA SER A 58 7.13 -5.06 -35.85
C SER A 58 5.67 -5.19 -36.32
N PRO A 59 4.80 -5.90 -35.57
CA PRO A 59 3.36 -5.92 -35.88
C PRO A 59 2.74 -4.52 -35.76
N PRO A 60 1.65 -4.24 -36.48
CA PRO A 60 1.06 -2.89 -36.55
C PRO A 60 0.54 -2.41 -35.19
N ALA A 61 0.69 -1.11 -34.94
CA ALA A 61 0.39 -0.50 -33.65
C ALA A 61 -1.10 -0.60 -33.28
N THR A 62 -1.37 -1.14 -32.09
CA THR A 62 -2.70 -1.06 -31.46
C THR A 62 -3.04 0.40 -31.15
N PRO A 63 -4.25 0.89 -31.47
CA PRO A 63 -4.61 2.29 -31.24
C PRO A 63 -4.56 2.64 -29.74
N ARG A 64 -3.80 3.68 -29.39
CA ARG A 64 -3.71 4.21 -28.02
C ARG A 64 -5.10 4.65 -27.53
N LYS A 65 -5.60 4.03 -26.45
CA LYS A 65 -6.67 4.62 -25.64
C LYS A 65 -6.17 5.95 -25.06
N GLN A 66 -6.79 7.05 -25.46
CA GLN A 66 -6.55 8.36 -24.86
C GLN A 66 -7.10 8.36 -23.43
N TYR A 67 -6.21 8.24 -22.43
CA TYR A 67 -6.56 8.52 -21.05
C TYR A 67 -6.54 10.04 -20.82
N ALA A 68 -7.70 10.67 -20.99
CA ALA A 68 -7.93 12.01 -20.45
C ALA A 68 -8.28 11.88 -18.94
N PRO A 69 -7.60 12.60 -18.03
CA PRO A 69 -7.96 12.60 -16.62
C PRO A 69 -9.26 13.39 -16.40
N THR A 70 -10.39 12.69 -16.25
CA THR A 70 -11.73 13.28 -16.12
C THR A 70 -12.05 13.83 -14.71
N TRP A 71 -11.12 14.59 -14.13
CA TRP A 71 -11.34 15.34 -12.88
C TRP A 71 -11.31 16.87 -13.06
N TYR A 72 -11.04 17.36 -14.28
CA TYR A 72 -11.44 18.70 -14.70
C TYR A 72 -12.85 18.64 -15.29
N ASN A 73 -13.85 18.69 -14.40
CA ASN A 73 -15.19 19.27 -14.58
C ASN A 73 -16.00 18.93 -13.33
N CYS A 74 -16.08 19.87 -12.40
CA CYS A 74 -17.16 19.92 -11.42
C CYS A 74 -17.95 21.17 -11.77
N ASP A 75 -19.18 20.97 -12.25
CA ASP A 75 -20.00 22.04 -12.81
C ASP A 75 -20.30 23.13 -11.80
N THR A 76 -20.45 24.35 -12.31
CA THR A 76 -20.90 25.51 -11.53
C THR A 76 -22.38 25.40 -11.20
N GLU A 77 -22.70 24.72 -10.11
CA GLU A 77 -24.01 24.84 -9.44
C GLU A 77 -23.90 25.67 -8.16
N THR A 78 -24.80 26.64 -8.04
CA THR A 78 -24.90 27.62 -6.95
C THR A 78 -25.80 27.12 -5.81
N VAL A 79 -25.90 27.94 -4.75
CA VAL A 79 -26.91 27.88 -3.66
C VAL A 79 -26.55 26.95 -2.48
N PRO A 80 -26.77 27.35 -1.20
CA PRO A 80 -26.70 28.68 -0.59
C PRO A 80 -25.70 28.72 0.60
N SER A 81 -25.62 29.88 1.26
CA SER A 81 -25.01 30.00 2.59
C SER A 81 -25.94 29.50 3.68
N ASP A 82 -25.49 28.56 4.52
CA ASP A 82 -26.08 28.32 5.84
C ASP A 82 -25.00 28.02 6.88
N GLU A 83 -25.18 28.60 8.07
CA GLU A 83 -24.29 28.42 9.21
C GLU A 83 -24.60 27.11 9.94
N SER A 84 -23.62 26.21 10.06
CA SER A 84 -23.69 25.15 11.07
C SER A 84 -22.31 24.84 11.65
N SER A 85 -22.10 25.34 12.88
CA SER A 85 -20.94 25.00 13.69
C SER A 85 -20.89 23.50 13.99
N THR A 86 -19.83 22.83 13.57
CA THR A 86 -19.49 21.49 14.06
C THR A 86 -18.20 21.57 14.87
N THR A 87 -18.28 21.08 16.10
CA THR A 87 -17.26 21.22 17.16
C THR A 87 -15.95 20.53 16.78
N SER A 88 -14.83 21.27 16.83
CA SER A 88 -13.48 20.71 16.68
C SER A 88 -12.58 21.04 17.87
N GLU A 89 -12.16 19.98 18.54
CA GLU A 89 -10.97 19.76 19.39
C GLU A 89 -10.02 20.96 19.64
N THR A 90 -9.75 21.20 20.92
CA THR A 90 -9.05 22.38 21.43
C THR A 90 -7.54 22.36 21.19
N GLY A 91 -7.10 23.04 20.13
CA GLY A 91 -5.71 23.49 19.94
C GLY A 91 -5.69 24.90 19.35
N PRO A 92 -4.86 25.84 19.84
CA PRO A 92 -4.78 27.18 19.27
C PRO A 92 -4.14 27.14 17.88
N ASP A 93 -4.63 27.99 16.97
CA ASP A 93 -4.00 28.23 15.67
C ASP A 93 -2.54 28.66 15.84
N LYS A 94 -1.66 28.17 14.97
CA LYS A 94 -0.24 28.49 14.98
C LYS A 94 0.16 29.27 13.74
N LEU A 95 1.22 30.05 13.84
CA LEU A 95 1.83 30.76 12.73
C LEU A 95 2.83 29.85 12.02
N TRP A 96 2.77 29.82 10.70
CA TRP A 96 3.56 28.98 9.82
C TRP A 96 4.18 29.81 8.70
N THR A 97 5.32 29.35 8.19
CA THR A 97 5.98 29.91 7.02
C THR A 97 6.32 28.83 6.00
N PHE A 98 6.42 29.17 4.72
CA PHE A 98 7.02 28.34 3.68
C PHE A 98 7.81 29.19 2.67
N ILE A 99 8.67 28.55 1.88
CA ILE A 99 9.44 29.21 0.82
C ILE A 99 8.92 28.77 -0.54
N TYR A 100 8.85 29.70 -1.49
CA TYR A 100 8.47 29.47 -2.87
C TYR A 100 9.50 30.09 -3.82
N ARG A 101 9.89 29.36 -4.87
CA ARG A 101 10.98 29.74 -5.79
C ARG A 101 10.55 29.88 -7.26
N GLY A 102 9.24 29.94 -7.50
CA GLY A 102 8.68 30.12 -8.84
C GLY A 102 8.44 31.60 -9.19
N PRO A 103 7.68 31.87 -10.28
CA PRO A 103 7.37 33.23 -10.72
C PRO A 103 6.60 34.06 -9.68
N PRO A 104 6.68 35.41 -9.70
CA PRO A 104 6.07 36.28 -8.69
C PRO A 104 4.58 35.99 -8.42
N PRO A 105 4.15 35.95 -7.13
CA PRO A 105 2.76 35.68 -6.75
C PRO A 105 1.75 36.67 -7.34
N LYS A 106 0.62 36.17 -7.83
CA LYS A 106 -0.47 36.96 -8.42
C LYS A 106 -1.80 36.68 -7.72
N PHE A 107 -2.06 37.43 -6.65
CA PHE A 107 -3.33 37.38 -5.93
C PHE A 107 -4.42 38.18 -6.64
N THR A 108 -5.63 37.62 -6.70
CA THR A 108 -6.81 38.33 -7.19
C THR A 108 -7.47 39.16 -6.08
N ILE A 109 -8.09 40.29 -6.46
CA ILE A 109 -8.66 41.29 -5.52
C ILE A 109 -9.71 40.69 -4.58
N ASN A 110 -10.38 39.60 -4.97
CA ASN A 110 -11.41 38.91 -4.18
C ASN A 110 -10.93 37.61 -3.51
N SER A 111 -9.63 37.39 -3.36
CA SER A 111 -9.11 36.15 -2.76
C SER A 111 -9.49 36.01 -1.27
N ARG A 112 -10.08 34.87 -0.89
CA ARG A 112 -10.53 34.57 0.50
C ARG A 112 -9.41 34.00 1.38
N VAL A 113 -8.15 34.32 1.10
CA VAL A 113 -6.99 33.80 1.85
C VAL A 113 -6.40 34.89 2.73
N ASN A 114 -5.93 34.51 3.93
CA ASN A 114 -5.13 35.38 4.79
C ASN A 114 -3.68 34.89 4.76
N CYS A 115 -2.78 35.67 4.16
CA CYS A 115 -1.35 35.39 4.17
C CYS A 115 -0.52 36.67 4.02
N LEU A 116 0.67 36.67 4.60
CA LEU A 116 1.71 37.63 4.26
C LEU A 116 2.65 36.98 3.25
N TRP A 117 3.26 37.78 2.38
CA TRP A 117 4.44 37.34 1.66
C TRP A 117 5.48 38.46 1.51
N ALA A 118 6.74 38.07 1.41
CA ALA A 118 7.87 38.96 1.24
C ALA A 118 8.75 38.48 0.08
N ASP A 119 9.17 39.42 -0.76
CA ASP A 119 10.12 39.20 -1.86
C ASP A 119 11.56 39.31 -1.33
N HIS A 120 12.37 38.26 -1.52
CA HIS A 120 13.80 38.22 -1.17
C HIS A 120 14.70 38.18 -2.42
N THR A 121 14.16 38.50 -3.60
CA THR A 121 14.79 38.55 -4.94
C THR A 121 15.17 37.20 -5.56
N ASP A 122 15.58 36.19 -4.78
CA ASP A 122 15.80 34.81 -5.25
C ASP A 122 14.69 33.83 -4.82
N HIS A 123 13.86 34.20 -3.85
CA HIS A 123 12.69 33.44 -3.39
C HIS A 123 11.65 34.32 -2.69
N PHE A 124 10.45 33.77 -2.49
CA PHE A 124 9.35 34.38 -1.76
C PHE A 124 9.12 33.63 -0.44
N HIS A 125 9.08 34.36 0.67
CA HIS A 125 8.59 33.83 1.95
C HIS A 125 7.09 34.06 2.05
N PHE A 126 6.35 33.04 2.46
CA PHE A 126 4.93 33.13 2.79
C PHE A 126 4.72 32.89 4.28
N VAL A 127 3.83 33.66 4.91
CA VAL A 127 3.41 33.47 6.31
C VAL A 127 1.89 33.33 6.36
N PHE A 128 1.40 32.35 7.11
CA PHE A 128 -0.03 32.10 7.29
C PHE A 128 -0.31 31.54 8.69
N LYS A 129 -1.55 31.70 9.15
CA LYS A 129 -2.01 31.19 10.45
C LYS A 129 -3.03 30.08 10.23
N CYS A 130 -2.87 28.95 10.91
CA CYS A 130 -3.88 27.89 10.95
C CYS A 130 -3.61 26.83 12.03
N HIS A 131 -4.65 26.06 12.33
CA HIS A 131 -4.56 24.83 13.10
C HIS A 131 -3.63 23.82 12.40
N PRO A 132 -2.77 23.08 13.13
CA PRO A 132 -1.80 22.15 12.53
C PRO A 132 -2.41 21.14 11.55
N ASN A 133 -3.62 20.64 11.83
CA ASN A 133 -4.31 19.66 10.98
C ASN A 133 -4.81 20.25 9.65
N ASN A 134 -4.97 21.57 9.56
CA ASN A 134 -5.47 22.27 8.37
C ASN A 134 -4.35 22.80 7.45
N LYS A 135 -3.08 22.63 7.84
CA LYS A 135 -1.89 23.21 7.19
C LYS A 135 -1.87 23.00 5.67
N ARG A 136 -2.03 21.75 5.20
CA ARG A 136 -2.02 21.41 3.76
C ARG A 136 -3.18 22.05 3.00
N ARG A 137 -4.38 22.07 3.58
CA ARG A 137 -5.58 22.70 2.98
C ARG A 137 -5.40 24.22 2.85
N THR A 138 -4.77 24.87 3.84
CA THR A 138 -4.47 26.30 3.80
C THR A 138 -3.39 26.62 2.77
N ILE A 139 -2.31 25.83 2.70
CA ILE A 139 -1.25 25.98 1.69
C ILE A 139 -1.82 25.81 0.27
N GLN A 140 -2.64 24.78 0.02
CA GLN A 140 -3.28 24.57 -1.28
C GLN A 140 -4.16 25.74 -1.70
N ARG A 141 -4.92 26.32 -0.76
CA ARG A 141 -5.69 27.55 -1.01
C ARG A 141 -4.80 28.74 -1.35
N ILE A 142 -3.65 28.91 -0.70
CA ILE A 142 -2.68 29.98 -0.99
C ILE A 142 -2.05 29.76 -2.38
N ILE A 143 -1.65 28.54 -2.73
CA ILE A 143 -1.14 28.18 -4.07
C ILE A 143 -2.14 28.56 -5.17
N GLN A 144 -3.41 28.15 -5.00
CA GLN A 144 -4.48 28.46 -5.95
C GLN A 144 -4.77 29.97 -6.01
N ALA A 145 -4.91 30.63 -4.86
CA ALA A 145 -5.28 32.05 -4.80
C ALA A 145 -4.17 33.01 -5.26
N GLY A 146 -2.91 32.64 -5.07
CA GLY A 146 -1.73 33.39 -5.52
C GLY A 146 -1.23 33.00 -6.91
N ASN A 147 -1.91 32.07 -7.59
CA ASN A 147 -1.49 31.49 -8.88
C ASN A 147 -0.01 31.04 -8.85
N LEU A 148 0.37 30.35 -7.77
CA LEU A 148 1.72 29.80 -7.61
C LEU A 148 1.88 28.55 -8.47
N ASP A 149 3.07 28.32 -8.99
CA ASP A 149 3.38 27.12 -9.79
C ASP A 149 3.09 25.84 -8.99
N THR A 150 2.14 25.04 -9.49
CA THR A 150 1.73 23.78 -8.86
C THR A 150 2.82 22.71 -8.89
N MET A 151 3.81 22.83 -9.78
CA MET A 151 4.98 21.94 -9.78
C MET A 151 5.87 22.14 -8.54
N GLN A 152 5.82 23.32 -7.91
CA GLN A 152 6.57 23.63 -6.68
C GLN A 152 5.88 23.11 -5.40
N ASN A 153 4.72 22.46 -5.49
CA ASN A 153 3.91 22.07 -4.32
C ASN A 153 4.69 21.18 -3.33
N VAL A 154 5.52 20.25 -3.81
CA VAL A 154 6.38 19.41 -2.94
C VAL A 154 7.42 20.27 -2.20
N SER A 155 8.09 21.21 -2.90
CA SER A 155 9.09 22.10 -2.29
C SER A 155 8.48 23.13 -1.31
N ILE A 156 7.26 23.60 -1.60
CA ILE A 156 6.46 24.44 -0.69
C ILE A 156 6.14 23.65 0.60
N LEU A 157 5.72 22.39 0.48
CA LEU A 157 5.42 21.55 1.63
C LEU A 157 6.68 21.15 2.42
N SER A 158 7.81 20.88 1.74
CA SER A 158 9.09 20.50 2.36
C SER A 158 9.73 21.65 3.14
N THR A 159 9.53 22.90 2.70
CA THR A 159 10.01 24.11 3.40
C THR A 159 9.06 24.62 4.48
N CYS A 160 7.87 24.02 4.66
CA CYS A 160 6.86 24.55 5.57
C CYS A 160 7.18 24.29 7.06
N GLN A 161 7.40 25.36 7.83
CA GLN A 161 7.87 25.34 9.22
C GLN A 161 7.03 26.25 10.13
N PRO A 162 6.92 25.95 11.44
CA PRO A 162 6.24 26.83 12.40
C PRO A 162 7.12 28.04 12.74
N VAL A 163 6.53 29.23 12.83
CA VAL A 163 7.24 30.44 13.27
C VAL A 163 7.23 30.49 14.79
N ILE A 164 8.42 30.34 15.40
CA ILE A 164 8.57 30.19 16.87
C ILE A 164 8.67 31.55 17.58
N ASN A 165 9.28 32.55 16.94
CA ASN A 165 9.40 33.91 17.46
C ASN A 165 9.17 34.87 16.28
N TRP A 166 8.11 35.69 16.37
CA TRP A 166 7.73 36.59 15.29
C TRP A 166 8.77 37.69 15.08
N ASP A 167 9.19 38.37 16.14
CA ASP A 167 10.05 39.56 16.06
C ASP A 167 11.38 39.28 15.32
N LYS A 168 12.03 38.15 15.62
CA LYS A 168 13.25 37.70 14.93
C LYS A 168 12.99 37.32 13.47
N PHE A 169 11.82 36.74 13.18
CA PHE A 169 11.47 36.36 11.82
C PHE A 169 11.07 37.59 10.98
N ALA A 170 10.35 38.55 11.56
CA ALA A 170 10.02 39.83 10.96
C ALA A 170 11.29 40.66 10.62
N ALA A 171 12.24 40.74 11.54
CA ALA A 171 13.54 41.37 11.31
C ALA A 171 14.32 40.72 10.15
N TYR A 172 14.17 39.40 9.96
CA TYR A 172 14.72 38.66 8.83
C TYR A 172 13.96 38.90 7.51
N LEU A 173 12.63 39.04 7.54
CA LEU A 173 11.84 39.33 6.34
C LEU A 173 12.20 40.70 5.71
N VAL A 174 12.46 41.72 6.55
CA VAL A 174 12.72 43.12 6.13
C VAL A 174 14.24 43.43 6.01
N ARG A 175 15.05 42.40 5.72
CA ARG A 175 16.52 42.49 5.67
C ARG A 175 17.06 43.47 4.62
N HIS A 176 16.39 43.66 3.47
CA HIS A 176 16.86 44.55 2.40
C HIS A 176 15.90 45.71 2.17
N SER A 177 16.43 46.87 1.75
CA SER A 177 15.68 48.11 1.53
C SER A 177 14.60 48.02 0.46
N THR A 178 14.64 46.98 -0.38
CA THR A 178 13.68 46.68 -1.45
C THR A 178 12.60 45.66 -1.07
N ASN A 179 12.71 44.99 0.09
CA ASN A 179 11.81 43.89 0.45
C ASN A 179 10.43 44.43 0.87
N CYS A 180 9.48 44.46 -0.05
CA CYS A 180 8.10 44.77 0.25
C CYS A 180 7.42 43.56 0.92
N ILE A 181 6.84 43.78 2.12
CA ILE A 181 5.87 42.86 2.70
C ILE A 181 4.50 43.19 2.12
N TYR A 182 3.87 42.19 1.52
CA TYR A 182 2.51 42.23 1.01
C TYR A 182 1.59 41.48 1.98
N CYS A 183 0.44 42.07 2.31
CA CYS A 183 -0.58 41.47 3.16
C CYS A 183 -1.81 41.18 2.30
N ILE A 184 -2.25 39.92 2.30
CA ILE A 184 -3.49 39.47 1.67
C ILE A 184 -4.46 39.13 2.79
N GLY A 185 -5.66 39.72 2.73
CA GLY A 185 -6.64 39.65 3.82
C GLY A 185 -6.29 40.54 5.02
N ARG A 186 -7.10 40.47 6.09
CA ARG A 186 -6.99 41.33 7.29
C ARG A 186 -6.47 40.61 8.54
N GLU A 187 -6.50 39.28 8.57
CA GLU A 187 -6.19 38.50 9.78
C GLU A 187 -4.74 38.66 10.27
N LEU A 188 -3.82 39.01 9.37
CA LEU A 188 -2.38 39.16 9.65
C LEU A 188 -1.91 40.63 9.52
N GLU A 189 -2.84 41.58 9.44
CA GLU A 189 -2.54 43.01 9.19
C GLU A 189 -1.73 43.66 10.32
N GLN A 190 -1.96 43.24 11.57
CA GLN A 190 -1.14 43.64 12.72
C GLN A 190 0.31 43.15 12.56
N LEU A 191 0.51 41.84 12.31
CA LEU A 191 1.83 41.28 12.06
C LEU A 191 2.55 41.94 10.87
N ALA A 192 1.81 42.27 9.79
CA ALA A 192 2.35 43.01 8.66
C ALA A 192 2.83 44.42 9.04
N THR A 193 2.12 45.08 9.96
CA THR A 193 2.46 46.41 10.47
C THR A 193 3.69 46.33 11.39
N ASP A 194 3.69 45.37 12.31
CA ASP A 194 4.81 45.08 13.21
C ASP A 194 6.10 44.86 12.40
N ALA A 195 6.04 44.00 11.37
CA ALA A 195 7.18 43.72 10.52
C ALA A 195 7.66 44.95 9.73
N ARG A 196 6.77 45.76 9.16
CA ARG A 196 7.14 47.05 8.51
C ARG A 196 7.84 48.01 9.48
N SER A 197 7.50 47.95 10.76
CA SER A 197 8.07 48.81 11.82
C SER A 197 9.33 48.23 12.48
N THR A 198 9.67 46.97 12.21
CA THR A 198 10.77 46.26 12.89
C THR A 198 12.13 46.80 12.48
N THR A 199 13.01 47.01 13.47
CA THR A 199 14.39 47.45 13.24
C THR A 199 15.18 46.40 12.46
N ARG A 200 15.78 46.82 11.34
CA ARG A 200 16.49 45.91 10.41
C ARG A 200 17.67 45.23 11.10
N ALA A 201 17.78 43.91 10.93
CA ALA A 201 18.94 43.14 11.37
C ALA A 201 19.84 42.80 10.18
N GLU A 202 21.09 43.28 10.20
CA GLU A 202 22.14 42.84 9.27
C GLU A 202 22.64 41.44 9.67
N GLN A 203 21.88 40.41 9.32
CA GLN A 203 22.31 39.01 9.43
C GLN A 203 22.15 38.32 8.08
N ASP A 204 23.17 37.59 7.66
CA ASP A 204 23.13 36.90 6.38
C ASP A 204 22.38 35.58 6.46
N CYS A 205 21.75 35.17 5.35
CA CYS A 205 21.06 33.88 5.25
C CYS A 205 22.00 32.69 5.56
N SER A 206 23.31 32.90 5.41
CA SER A 206 24.35 31.94 5.81
C SER A 206 24.72 31.94 7.30
N THR A 207 24.45 33.01 8.07
CA THR A 207 24.99 33.16 9.44
C THR A 207 24.10 32.60 10.55
N LEU A 208 22.84 32.28 10.27
CA LEU A 208 22.02 31.45 11.16
C LEU A 208 22.56 30.01 11.30
N LEU A 209 23.44 29.57 10.39
CA LEU A 209 24.09 28.24 10.35
C LEU A 209 25.45 28.19 11.08
N ARG A 210 25.73 29.11 12.04
CA ARG A 210 27.01 29.12 12.77
C ARG A 210 26.94 28.90 14.29
N ASN A 211 25.75 28.84 14.89
CA ASN A 211 25.56 28.38 16.28
C ASN A 211 25.43 26.83 16.38
N ASP A 212 26.05 26.12 15.45
CA ASP A 212 25.36 25.01 14.78
C ASP A 212 25.72 23.60 15.28
N ARG A 213 26.54 23.43 16.31
CA ARG A 213 26.84 22.08 16.84
C ARG A 213 25.69 21.47 17.64
N ALA A 214 24.97 22.27 18.44
CA ALA A 214 23.78 21.82 19.16
C ALA A 214 22.47 22.07 18.37
N GLN A 215 22.44 23.11 17.51
CA GLN A 215 21.28 23.41 16.67
C GLN A 215 21.29 22.60 15.36
N GLY A 216 22.44 22.32 14.76
CA GLY A 216 22.57 21.50 13.56
C GLY A 216 22.10 20.06 13.76
N GLN A 217 22.31 19.44 14.94
CA GLN A 217 21.65 18.16 15.27
C GLN A 217 20.13 18.30 15.31
N LYS A 218 19.59 19.36 15.93
CA LYS A 218 18.14 19.61 15.94
C LYS A 218 17.58 19.88 14.55
N PHE A 219 18.31 20.59 13.69
CA PHE A 219 17.91 20.97 12.33
C PHE A 219 18.03 19.81 11.33
N THR A 220 19.08 18.98 11.42
CA THR A 220 19.19 17.73 10.66
C THR A 220 18.14 16.72 11.10
N ASN A 221 17.85 16.61 12.40
CA ASN A 221 16.71 15.83 12.90
C ASN A 221 15.37 16.40 12.43
N LEU A 222 15.21 17.73 12.35
CA LEU A 222 13.99 18.37 11.83
C LEU A 222 13.80 18.09 10.33
N LYS A 223 14.87 18.18 9.52
CA LYS A 223 14.85 17.79 8.09
C LYS A 223 14.59 16.29 7.90
N ARG A 224 15.23 15.43 8.69
CA ARG A 224 14.98 13.97 8.67
C ARG A 224 13.54 13.65 9.06
N LYS A 225 13.00 14.33 10.07
CA LYS A 225 11.60 14.22 10.49
C LYS A 225 10.65 14.71 9.40
N ALA A 226 10.90 15.88 8.80
CA ALA A 226 10.09 16.40 7.70
C ALA A 226 10.06 15.43 6.50
N ARG A 227 11.19 14.81 6.16
CA ARG A 227 11.26 13.74 5.15
C ARG A 227 10.42 12.52 5.52
N VAL A 228 10.52 12.03 6.76
CA VAL A 228 9.73 10.88 7.24
C VAL A 228 8.24 11.22 7.24
N ASP A 229 7.87 12.42 7.70
CA ASP A 229 6.49 12.90 7.73
C ASP A 229 5.92 13.06 6.30
N LEU A 230 6.69 13.62 5.35
CA LEU A 230 6.32 13.71 3.93
C LEU A 230 6.13 12.33 3.30
N ILE A 231 7.08 11.42 3.49
CA ILE A 231 7.01 10.07 2.90
C ILE A 231 5.86 9.27 3.52
N ARG A 232 5.61 9.39 4.84
CA ARG A 232 4.41 8.82 5.48
C ARG A 232 3.14 9.41 4.89
N GLU A 233 3.08 10.73 4.71
CA GLU A 233 1.91 11.39 4.12
C GLU A 233 1.66 10.94 2.67
N LEU A 234 2.69 10.72 1.87
CA LEU A 234 2.56 10.13 0.52
C LEU A 234 2.05 8.68 0.60
N VAL A 235 2.62 7.85 1.47
CA VAL A 235 2.17 6.46 1.70
C VAL A 235 0.70 6.40 2.12
N GLU A 236 0.27 7.24 3.07
CA GLU A 236 -1.12 7.31 3.51
C GLU A 236 -2.05 7.92 2.44
N THR A 237 -1.58 8.89 1.64
CA THR A 237 -2.36 9.52 0.55
C THR A 237 -2.62 8.55 -0.60
N TYR A 238 -1.62 7.77 -1.01
CA TYR A 238 -1.72 6.78 -2.10
C TYR A 238 -2.11 5.38 -1.63
N ASP A 239 -2.42 5.20 -0.34
CA ASP A 239 -2.73 3.91 0.30
C ASP A 239 -1.62 2.83 0.18
N ALA A 240 -0.41 3.19 -0.24
CA ALA A 240 0.62 2.25 -0.70
C ALA A 240 1.04 1.24 0.39
N ARG A 241 1.04 -0.07 0.08
CA ARG A 241 1.51 -1.13 1.01
C ARG A 241 2.96 -1.52 0.79
N THR A 242 3.52 -1.17 -0.36
CA THR A 242 4.89 -1.54 -0.76
C THR A 242 5.56 -0.37 -1.46
N LEU A 243 6.90 -0.37 -1.47
CA LEU A 243 7.68 0.62 -2.23
C LEU A 243 7.39 0.56 -3.74
N ALA A 244 7.01 -0.61 -4.27
CA ALA A 244 6.60 -0.76 -5.67
C ALA A 244 5.28 -0.01 -5.94
N GLU A 245 4.25 -0.25 -5.14
CA GLU A 245 2.97 0.49 -5.25
C GLU A 245 3.15 2.01 -5.11
N LEU A 246 3.97 2.45 -4.15
CA LEU A 246 4.25 3.88 -3.99
C LEU A 246 4.95 4.46 -5.23
N LYS A 247 5.93 3.75 -5.79
CA LYS A 247 6.61 4.15 -7.03
C LYS A 247 5.62 4.28 -8.18
N ASP A 248 4.69 3.33 -8.33
CA ASP A 248 3.77 3.30 -9.47
C ASP A 248 2.61 4.32 -9.32
N ALA A 249 2.30 4.73 -8.09
CA ALA A 249 1.33 5.78 -7.79
C ALA A 249 1.90 7.21 -7.93
N LEU A 250 3.21 7.40 -7.73
CA LEU A 250 3.90 8.69 -7.88
C LEU A 250 4.16 9.02 -9.35
N SER A 251 4.02 10.31 -9.70
CA SER A 251 4.36 10.77 -11.05
C SER A 251 5.87 10.69 -11.34
N TYR A 252 6.26 10.81 -12.60
CA TYR A 252 7.66 10.88 -13.00
C TYR A 252 8.40 12.04 -12.29
N ASP A 253 7.76 13.21 -12.25
CA ASP A 253 8.33 14.42 -11.65
C ASP A 253 8.38 14.34 -10.11
N ASP A 254 7.36 13.77 -9.46
CA ASP A 254 7.40 13.52 -8.01
C ASP A 254 8.58 12.60 -7.64
N ARG A 255 8.83 11.57 -8.46
CA ARG A 255 9.95 10.64 -8.25
C ARG A 255 11.30 11.34 -8.45
N LEU A 256 11.43 12.20 -9.45
CA LEU A 256 12.64 13.03 -9.64
C LEU A 256 12.85 14.00 -8.47
N ASN A 257 11.80 14.69 -8.02
CA ASN A 257 11.86 15.62 -6.88
C ASN A 257 12.30 14.91 -5.59
N LEU A 258 11.77 13.72 -5.31
CA LEU A 258 12.22 12.90 -4.18
C LEU A 258 13.70 12.48 -4.28
N TYR A 259 14.20 12.18 -5.48
CA TYR A 259 15.64 11.95 -5.67
C TYR A 259 16.48 13.22 -5.50
N ALA A 260 15.99 14.37 -5.97
CA ALA A 260 16.70 15.65 -5.87
C ALA A 260 16.78 16.17 -4.42
N GLU A 261 15.68 16.12 -3.65
CA GLU A 261 15.65 16.60 -2.25
C GLU A 261 16.23 15.60 -1.24
N HIS A 262 16.15 14.28 -1.50
CA HIS A 262 16.43 13.25 -0.49
C HIS A 262 17.41 12.16 -0.90
N GLY A 263 17.89 12.18 -2.15
CA GLY A 263 18.79 11.16 -2.70
C GLY A 263 18.16 9.75 -2.70
N PRO A 264 18.94 8.69 -2.91
CA PRO A 264 18.43 7.31 -2.89
C PRO A 264 17.75 6.89 -1.57
N SER A 265 18.09 7.53 -0.45
CA SER A 265 17.64 7.19 0.91
C SER A 265 16.14 7.39 1.18
N TRP A 266 15.39 8.02 0.26
CA TRP A 266 13.94 8.07 0.36
C TRP A 266 13.30 6.67 0.24
N LYS A 267 13.93 5.74 -0.48
CA LYS A 267 13.45 4.36 -0.66
C LYS A 267 13.34 3.60 0.65
N GLU A 268 14.45 3.54 1.41
CA GLU A 268 14.50 2.92 2.74
C GLU A 268 13.49 3.56 3.70
N THR A 269 13.37 4.90 3.63
CA THR A 269 12.40 5.63 4.46
C THR A 269 10.96 5.29 4.06
N ALA A 270 10.69 5.05 2.78
CA ALA A 270 9.40 4.66 2.25
C ALA A 270 9.05 3.19 2.52
N GLU A 271 10.03 2.28 2.52
CA GLU A 271 9.85 0.88 2.94
C GLU A 271 9.41 0.83 4.40
N LEU A 272 10.14 1.48 5.31
CA LEU A 272 9.77 1.59 6.73
C LEU A 272 8.41 2.29 6.94
N ALA A 273 8.08 3.29 6.12
CA ALA A 273 6.77 3.96 6.19
C ALA A 273 5.62 3.04 5.71
N CYS A 274 5.84 2.25 4.65
CA CYS A 274 4.89 1.25 4.18
C CYS A 274 4.66 0.15 5.23
N GLU A 275 5.73 -0.37 5.83
CA GLU A 275 5.66 -1.37 6.90
C GLU A 275 4.86 -0.86 8.11
N ALA A 276 5.19 0.34 8.61
CA ALA A 276 4.47 0.97 9.71
C ALA A 276 2.99 1.25 9.38
N TYR A 277 2.69 1.61 8.13
CA TYR A 277 1.33 1.86 7.66
C TYR A 277 0.50 0.57 7.53
N VAL A 278 1.08 -0.50 6.97
CA VAL A 278 0.49 -1.84 6.94
C VAL A 278 0.26 -2.36 8.36
N GLU A 279 1.21 -2.16 9.28
CA GLU A 279 1.05 -2.58 10.68
C GLU A 279 -0.08 -1.81 11.39
N LYS A 280 -0.17 -0.49 11.17
CA LYS A 280 -1.25 0.38 11.67
C LYS A 280 -2.62 -0.12 11.20
N LEU A 281 -2.78 -0.37 9.90
CA LEU A 281 -4.04 -0.87 9.33
C LEU A 281 -4.38 -2.28 9.81
N ARG A 282 -3.40 -3.18 9.92
CA ARG A 282 -3.59 -4.54 10.46
C ARG A 282 -4.08 -4.49 11.91
N LYS A 283 -3.48 -3.64 12.74
CA LYS A 283 -3.91 -3.46 14.15
C LYS A 283 -5.37 -3.01 14.22
N ASP A 284 -5.75 -2.00 13.45
CA ASP A 284 -7.14 -1.55 13.34
C ASP A 284 -8.09 -2.68 12.91
N GLN A 285 -7.75 -3.41 11.83
CA GLN A 285 -8.51 -4.57 11.34
C GLN A 285 -8.61 -5.73 12.36
N GLU A 286 -7.66 -5.85 13.30
CA GLU A 286 -7.66 -6.89 14.33
C GLU A 286 -8.46 -6.51 15.58
N THR A 287 -8.62 -5.21 15.85
CA THR A 287 -9.35 -4.69 17.03
C THR A 287 -10.76 -4.24 16.73
N THR A 288 -11.02 -3.79 15.50
CA THR A 288 -12.30 -3.22 15.08
C THR A 288 -13.27 -4.30 14.64
N SER A 289 -14.54 -4.20 15.04
CA SER A 289 -15.55 -5.20 14.68
C SER A 289 -15.89 -5.19 13.18
N LEU A 290 -16.29 -6.33 12.60
CA LEU A 290 -16.65 -6.45 11.17
C LEU A 290 -17.63 -5.35 10.73
N HIS A 291 -18.69 -5.10 11.52
CA HIS A 291 -19.70 -4.11 11.20
C HIS A 291 -19.13 -2.69 11.14
N GLU A 292 -18.20 -2.37 12.04
CA GLU A 292 -17.62 -1.05 12.23
C GLU A 292 -16.52 -0.78 11.19
N TYR A 293 -15.76 -1.82 10.85
CA TYR A 293 -14.78 -1.80 9.78
C TYR A 293 -15.46 -1.57 8.42
N ILE A 294 -16.51 -2.35 8.12
CA ILE A 294 -17.33 -2.25 6.91
C ILE A 294 -18.31 -1.04 6.95
N ALA A 295 -18.46 -0.37 8.09
CA ALA A 295 -19.09 0.95 8.12
C ALA A 295 -18.13 2.04 7.60
N ARG A 296 -16.84 1.95 7.93
CA ARG A 296 -15.81 2.98 7.71
C ARG A 296 -15.00 2.83 6.41
N ASN A 297 -14.49 1.64 6.09
CA ASN A 297 -13.42 1.45 5.11
C ASN A 297 -13.85 0.53 3.94
N ASN A 298 -14.36 1.13 2.87
CA ASN A 298 -15.42 0.52 2.05
C ASN A 298 -15.16 0.49 0.55
N HIS A 299 -14.03 1.02 0.11
CA HIS A 299 -13.68 1.16 -1.30
C HIS A 299 -12.28 0.59 -1.51
N ASN A 300 -12.17 -0.51 -2.27
CA ASN A 300 -10.88 -0.91 -2.81
C ASN A 300 -10.44 0.11 -3.88
N ARG A 301 -9.14 0.14 -4.19
CA ARG A 301 -8.48 1.04 -5.16
C ARG A 301 -9.04 0.93 -6.58
N THR A 302 -9.61 -0.22 -6.94
CA THR A 302 -10.28 -0.50 -8.22
C THR A 302 -11.77 -0.13 -8.24
N CYS A 303 -12.35 0.26 -7.09
CA CYS A 303 -13.76 0.54 -6.98
C CYS A 303 -14.15 1.82 -7.71
N GLN A 304 -15.05 1.69 -8.70
CA GLN A 304 -15.58 2.81 -9.49
C GLN A 304 -16.62 3.67 -8.75
N LYS A 305 -16.81 3.47 -7.43
CA LYS A 305 -17.83 4.13 -6.58
C LYS A 305 -19.24 4.09 -7.22
N PRO A 306 -19.91 2.92 -7.22
CA PRO A 306 -21.21 2.76 -7.88
C PRO A 306 -22.25 3.74 -7.31
N ARG A 307 -22.99 4.41 -8.19
CA ARG A 307 -24.01 5.42 -7.81
C ARG A 307 -25.17 4.83 -6.99
N SER A 308 -25.50 3.57 -7.23
CA SER A 308 -26.40 2.75 -6.41
C SER A 308 -25.79 1.36 -6.25
N THR A 309 -26.07 0.72 -5.12
CA THR A 309 -25.67 -0.67 -4.84
C THR A 309 -26.87 -1.63 -4.84
N ASP A 310 -28.08 -1.15 -5.15
CA ASP A 310 -29.34 -1.86 -4.92
C ASP A 310 -29.46 -3.14 -5.77
N GLU A 311 -29.08 -3.08 -7.04
CA GLU A 311 -29.09 -4.24 -7.93
C GLU A 311 -28.07 -5.30 -7.48
N GLY A 312 -26.89 -4.88 -7.03
CA GLY A 312 -25.89 -5.77 -6.46
C GLY A 312 -26.38 -6.43 -5.15
N CYS A 313 -27.09 -5.67 -4.29
CA CYS A 313 -27.70 -6.23 -3.07
C CYS A 313 -28.77 -7.28 -3.41
N ARG A 314 -29.68 -6.97 -4.35
CA ARG A 314 -30.70 -7.93 -4.83
C ARG A 314 -30.08 -9.16 -5.50
N TRP A 315 -28.97 -8.98 -6.21
CA TRP A 315 -28.22 -10.10 -6.81
C TRP A 315 -27.57 -10.98 -5.74
N LEU A 316 -27.00 -10.41 -4.66
CA LEU A 316 -26.47 -11.16 -3.51
C LEU A 316 -27.57 -11.90 -2.74
N ASP A 317 -28.75 -11.29 -2.57
CA ASP A 317 -29.92 -11.97 -2.01
C ASP A 317 -30.37 -13.15 -2.89
N ARG A 318 -30.42 -12.96 -4.21
CA ARG A 318 -30.72 -14.03 -5.17
C ARG A 318 -29.67 -15.14 -5.12
N LEU A 319 -28.38 -14.81 -5.07
CA LEU A 319 -27.26 -15.77 -4.95
C LEU A 319 -27.45 -16.68 -3.73
N LEU A 320 -27.80 -16.15 -2.56
CA LEU A 320 -28.07 -17.01 -1.40
C LEU A 320 -29.37 -17.83 -1.58
N ALA A 321 -30.44 -17.20 -2.07
CA ALA A 321 -31.74 -17.84 -2.21
C ALA A 321 -31.71 -19.05 -3.17
N VAL A 322 -31.11 -18.93 -4.36
CA VAL A 322 -31.04 -20.03 -5.35
C VAL A 322 -30.17 -21.20 -4.88
N ASN A 323 -29.22 -20.93 -3.95
CA ASN A 323 -28.38 -21.95 -3.32
C ASN A 323 -29.01 -22.51 -2.02
N ASN A 324 -30.26 -22.15 -1.69
CA ASN A 324 -30.97 -22.54 -0.46
C ASN A 324 -30.22 -22.16 0.84
N ILE A 325 -29.57 -21.00 0.85
CA ILE A 325 -28.82 -20.49 2.00
C ILE A 325 -29.66 -19.43 2.75
N ASP A 326 -29.91 -19.66 4.04
CA ASP A 326 -30.50 -18.63 4.90
C ASP A 326 -29.50 -17.48 5.13
N LYS A 327 -29.90 -16.28 4.70
CA LYS A 327 -29.12 -15.04 4.80
C LYS A 327 -28.78 -14.69 6.25
N ASN A 328 -29.71 -14.89 7.18
CA ASN A 328 -29.51 -14.50 8.59
C ASN A 328 -28.43 -15.33 9.26
N LYS A 329 -28.47 -16.66 9.06
CA LYS A 329 -27.46 -17.60 9.53
C LYS A 329 -26.12 -17.38 8.84
N PHE A 330 -26.10 -17.20 7.52
CA PHE A 330 -24.88 -16.92 6.75
C PHE A 330 -24.16 -15.68 7.29
N LEU A 331 -24.85 -14.55 7.38
CA LEU A 331 -24.27 -13.29 7.82
C LEU A 331 -23.94 -13.28 9.32
N THR A 332 -24.74 -13.94 10.17
CA THR A 332 -24.41 -14.09 11.61
C THR A 332 -23.12 -14.90 11.79
N GLN A 333 -23.03 -16.09 11.20
CA GLN A 333 -21.85 -16.95 11.32
C GLN A 333 -20.59 -16.30 10.73
N LEU A 334 -20.72 -15.61 9.59
CA LEU A 334 -19.64 -14.83 9.01
C LEU A 334 -19.16 -13.71 9.94
N THR A 335 -20.11 -13.00 10.58
CA THR A 335 -19.83 -11.98 11.60
C THR A 335 -19.09 -12.57 12.79
N ASP A 336 -19.45 -13.76 13.25
CA ASP A 336 -18.85 -14.38 14.43
C ASP A 336 -17.44 -14.92 14.15
N ILE A 337 -17.19 -15.44 12.94
CA ILE A 337 -15.84 -15.81 12.47
C ILE A 337 -14.94 -14.59 12.34
N MET A 338 -15.37 -13.55 11.61
CA MET A 338 -14.57 -12.35 11.37
C MET A 338 -14.24 -11.60 12.67
N ASN A 339 -15.17 -11.56 13.62
CA ASN A 339 -14.95 -11.00 14.96
C ASN A 339 -14.25 -11.97 15.94
N LYS A 340 -13.82 -13.15 15.48
CA LYS A 340 -13.09 -14.16 16.28
C LYS A 340 -13.83 -14.61 17.56
N LYS A 341 -15.18 -14.56 17.58
CA LYS A 341 -15.99 -14.84 18.78
C LYS A 341 -16.01 -16.31 19.19
N GLU A 342 -16.03 -17.21 18.20
CA GLU A 342 -16.17 -18.65 18.42
C GLU A 342 -14.84 -19.27 18.88
N ASN A 343 -14.81 -20.01 20.00
CA ASN A 343 -13.54 -20.50 20.57
C ASN A 343 -12.99 -21.80 19.95
N ARG A 344 -13.76 -22.46 19.08
CA ARG A 344 -13.35 -23.72 18.41
C ARG A 344 -13.66 -23.75 16.91
N VAL A 345 -14.37 -22.74 16.40
CA VAL A 345 -14.70 -22.57 14.99
C VAL A 345 -14.04 -21.27 14.54
N ASN A 346 -13.14 -21.34 13.58
CA ASN A 346 -12.39 -20.16 13.08
C ASN A 346 -12.37 -20.10 11.55
N ALA A 347 -13.11 -20.99 10.88
CA ALA A 347 -13.15 -21.11 9.44
C ALA A 347 -14.55 -20.99 8.85
N PHE A 348 -14.66 -20.31 7.71
CA PHE A 348 -15.87 -20.14 6.92
C PHE A 348 -15.61 -20.67 5.51
N VAL A 349 -16.31 -21.74 5.13
CA VAL A 349 -16.05 -22.53 3.93
C VAL A 349 -17.21 -22.39 2.95
N ILE A 350 -16.92 -21.93 1.74
CA ILE A 350 -17.84 -21.97 0.60
C ILE A 350 -17.37 -23.09 -0.33
N GLN A 351 -18.18 -24.14 -0.45
CA GLN A 351 -17.92 -25.33 -1.26
C GLN A 351 -18.88 -25.41 -2.45
N GLY A 352 -18.44 -25.97 -3.58
CA GLY A 352 -19.32 -26.34 -4.70
C GLY A 352 -18.65 -26.15 -6.06
N PRO A 353 -19.31 -26.47 -7.19
CA PRO A 353 -18.69 -26.49 -8.52
C PRO A 353 -17.94 -25.22 -8.95
N THR A 354 -17.17 -25.31 -10.03
CA THR A 354 -16.57 -24.12 -10.67
C THR A 354 -17.67 -23.14 -11.13
N THR A 355 -17.30 -21.87 -11.32
CA THR A 355 -18.18 -20.76 -11.75
C THR A 355 -19.43 -20.45 -10.90
N THR A 356 -19.59 -21.05 -9.71
CA THR A 356 -20.73 -20.76 -8.80
C THR A 356 -20.59 -19.50 -7.93
N GLY A 357 -19.55 -18.68 -8.14
CA GLY A 357 -19.37 -17.39 -7.45
C GLY A 357 -18.66 -17.43 -6.09
N LYS A 358 -18.04 -18.56 -5.71
CA LYS A 358 -17.34 -18.73 -4.42
C LYS A 358 -16.25 -17.67 -4.18
N SER A 359 -15.26 -17.61 -5.07
CA SER A 359 -14.15 -16.64 -5.01
C SER A 359 -14.64 -15.20 -5.14
N LEU A 360 -15.73 -14.96 -5.88
CA LEU A 360 -16.37 -13.64 -5.94
C LEU A 360 -16.86 -13.20 -4.56
N MET A 361 -17.63 -14.04 -3.87
CA MET A 361 -18.12 -13.76 -2.51
C MET A 361 -16.97 -13.51 -1.52
N LEU A 362 -15.92 -14.34 -1.55
CA LEU A 362 -14.78 -14.15 -0.64
C LEU A 362 -13.94 -12.91 -0.98
N ASN A 363 -13.72 -12.60 -2.25
CA ASN A 363 -13.02 -11.38 -2.65
C ASN A 363 -13.78 -10.11 -2.21
N LEU A 364 -15.11 -10.09 -2.32
CA LEU A 364 -15.95 -8.98 -1.84
C LEU A 364 -15.84 -8.76 -0.32
N LEU A 365 -15.48 -9.79 0.43
CA LEU A 365 -15.23 -9.76 1.87
C LEU A 365 -13.80 -9.33 2.20
N THR A 366 -12.81 -9.86 1.50
CA THR A 366 -11.38 -9.65 1.82
C THR A 366 -10.75 -8.45 1.14
N GLU A 367 -11.40 -7.84 0.14
CA GLU A 367 -10.85 -6.74 -0.68
C GLU A 367 -10.21 -5.62 0.16
N ASN A 368 -10.83 -5.26 1.28
CA ASN A 368 -10.38 -4.17 2.16
C ASN A 368 -9.55 -4.66 3.37
N TYR A 369 -9.25 -5.95 3.46
CA TYR A 369 -8.46 -6.53 4.55
C TYR A 369 -7.01 -6.81 4.13
N ILE A 370 -6.07 -6.73 5.08
CA ILE A 370 -4.71 -7.22 4.87
C ILE A 370 -4.74 -8.74 5.05
N TYR A 371 -5.01 -9.46 3.95
CA TYR A 371 -5.10 -10.91 3.96
C TYR A 371 -3.81 -11.62 3.51
N GLY A 372 -3.66 -12.88 3.93
CA GLY A 372 -2.64 -13.80 3.45
C GLY A 372 -3.26 -14.97 2.71
N THR A 373 -2.50 -15.61 1.82
CA THR A 373 -2.94 -16.79 1.08
C THR A 373 -2.00 -17.97 1.30
N VAL A 374 -2.59 -19.16 1.40
CA VAL A 374 -1.85 -20.44 1.46
C VAL A 374 -1.78 -21.02 0.05
N GLN A 375 -0.58 -21.39 -0.38
CA GLN A 375 -0.37 -21.98 -1.71
C GLN A 375 -0.81 -23.44 -1.74
N ARG A 376 -1.36 -23.89 -2.87
CA ARG A 376 -1.81 -25.28 -3.07
C ARG A 376 -0.70 -26.32 -2.96
N SER A 377 0.54 -25.91 -3.20
CA SER A 377 1.75 -26.73 -3.10
C SER A 377 2.25 -26.95 -1.65
N GLY A 378 1.41 -26.68 -0.63
CA GLY A 378 1.83 -26.62 0.77
C GLY A 378 2.55 -27.87 1.29
N ASP A 379 2.21 -29.05 0.78
CA ASP A 379 2.87 -30.32 1.16
C ASP A 379 4.37 -30.38 0.78
N HIS A 380 4.82 -29.54 -0.15
CA HIS A 380 6.22 -29.48 -0.60
C HIS A 380 7.09 -28.52 0.22
N SER A 381 6.54 -27.77 1.17
CA SER A 381 7.31 -26.80 1.95
C SER A 381 6.75 -26.56 3.34
N GLN A 382 7.62 -26.68 4.36
CA GLN A 382 7.32 -26.33 5.74
C GLN A 382 6.95 -24.84 5.94
N PHE A 383 7.24 -23.97 4.97
CA PHE A 383 6.95 -22.53 5.03
C PHE A 383 5.56 -22.14 4.49
N TYR A 384 4.68 -23.11 4.21
CA TYR A 384 3.38 -22.88 3.54
C TYR A 384 2.42 -21.92 4.26
N LEU A 385 2.55 -21.76 5.58
CA LEU A 385 1.76 -20.82 6.40
C LEU A 385 2.44 -19.46 6.62
N MET A 386 3.71 -19.28 6.20
CA MET A 386 4.49 -18.06 6.45
C MET A 386 3.80 -16.79 5.92
N ASN A 387 3.05 -16.91 4.82
CA ASN A 387 2.27 -15.81 4.21
C ASN A 387 1.11 -15.30 5.09
N LEU A 388 0.73 -16.03 6.15
CA LEU A 388 -0.32 -15.64 7.11
C LEU A 388 0.23 -14.78 8.26
N LEU A 389 1.56 -14.67 8.40
CA LEU A 389 2.17 -13.79 9.40
C LEU A 389 1.86 -12.33 9.11
N ASN A 390 1.53 -11.58 10.16
CA ASN A 390 1.16 -10.18 10.09
C ASN A 390 -0.02 -9.92 9.12
N LYS A 391 -1.00 -10.81 9.08
CA LYS A 391 -2.26 -10.67 8.33
C LYS A 391 -3.46 -10.66 9.27
N ALA A 392 -4.47 -9.88 8.90
CA ALA A 392 -5.75 -9.81 9.62
C ALA A 392 -6.68 -10.99 9.28
N VAL A 393 -6.58 -11.56 8.07
CA VAL A 393 -7.46 -12.62 7.53
C VAL A 393 -6.63 -13.63 6.71
N ALA A 394 -7.00 -14.91 6.71
CA ALA A 394 -6.52 -15.89 5.74
C ALA A 394 -7.57 -16.13 4.65
N LEU A 395 -7.16 -16.08 3.39
CA LEU A 395 -7.96 -16.48 2.24
C LEU A 395 -7.32 -17.71 1.58
N MET A 396 -8.07 -18.80 1.45
CA MET A 396 -7.59 -20.06 0.89
C MET A 396 -8.45 -20.50 -0.28
N GLU A 397 -7.88 -20.50 -1.49
CA GLU A 397 -8.59 -20.86 -2.73
C GLU A 397 -8.17 -22.27 -3.19
N GLU A 398 -9.03 -23.26 -2.90
CA GLU A 398 -8.78 -24.71 -3.02
C GLU A 398 -7.59 -25.18 -2.16
N PRO A 399 -7.65 -25.09 -0.82
CA PRO A 399 -6.59 -25.60 0.04
C PRO A 399 -6.47 -27.12 -0.04
N ARG A 400 -5.23 -27.61 -0.06
CA ARG A 400 -4.91 -29.03 0.03
C ARG A 400 -4.50 -29.37 1.46
N ILE A 401 -5.41 -30.01 2.20
CA ILE A 401 -5.12 -30.53 3.55
C ILE A 401 -4.78 -32.02 3.41
N THR A 402 -3.63 -32.43 3.92
CA THR A 402 -3.14 -33.82 3.86
C THR A 402 -2.84 -34.34 5.27
N PRO A 403 -2.65 -35.66 5.46
CA PRO A 403 -2.28 -36.21 6.76
C PRO A 403 -0.99 -35.62 7.37
N LEU A 404 -0.13 -35.01 6.55
CA LEU A 404 1.08 -34.31 7.01
C LEU A 404 0.76 -32.92 7.59
N THR A 405 -0.12 -32.15 6.94
CA THR A 405 -0.46 -30.78 7.32
C THR A 405 -1.68 -30.68 8.25
N VAL A 406 -2.43 -31.77 8.45
CA VAL A 406 -3.72 -31.77 9.14
C VAL A 406 -3.67 -31.22 10.57
N ASN A 407 -2.56 -31.41 11.30
CA ASN A 407 -2.45 -30.94 12.68
C ASN A 407 -2.33 -29.41 12.77
N ASP A 408 -1.56 -28.79 11.88
CA ASP A 408 -1.48 -27.34 11.77
C ASP A 408 -2.83 -26.75 11.35
N PHE A 409 -3.54 -27.40 10.42
CA PHE A 409 -4.91 -27.02 10.05
C PHE A 409 -5.91 -27.19 11.22
N LYS A 410 -5.77 -28.22 12.08
CA LYS A 410 -6.58 -28.33 13.32
C LYS A 410 -6.32 -27.17 14.28
N GLU A 411 -5.11 -26.66 14.38
CA GLU A 411 -4.79 -25.50 15.22
C GLU A 411 -5.31 -24.19 14.58
N LEU A 412 -5.03 -23.97 13.29
CA LEU A 412 -5.41 -22.79 12.52
C LEU A 412 -6.94 -22.62 12.39
N LEU A 413 -7.64 -23.66 11.93
CA LEU A 413 -9.10 -23.66 11.82
C LEU A 413 -9.79 -23.73 13.19
N GLY A 414 -9.07 -24.19 14.23
CA GLY A 414 -9.50 -24.09 15.62
C GLY A 414 -9.30 -22.71 16.25
N GLY A 415 -8.61 -21.78 15.57
CA GLY A 415 -8.32 -20.44 16.07
C GLY A 415 -7.26 -20.38 17.16
N ARG A 416 -6.45 -21.43 17.32
CA ARG A 416 -5.36 -21.47 18.30
C ARG A 416 -4.12 -20.77 17.74
N GLN A 417 -3.26 -20.33 18.67
CA GLN A 417 -1.96 -19.76 18.32
C GLN A 417 -0.91 -20.86 18.39
N PHE A 418 -0.08 -20.99 17.36
CA PHE A 418 0.98 -22.00 17.27
C PHE A 418 2.19 -21.41 16.53
N ASP A 419 3.35 -22.04 16.65
CA ASP A 419 4.58 -21.59 16.01
C ASP A 419 4.68 -22.18 14.60
N ILE A 420 5.14 -21.38 13.65
CA ILE A 420 5.34 -21.80 12.26
C ILE A 420 6.74 -21.45 11.76
N HIS A 421 7.25 -22.27 10.86
CA HIS A 421 8.57 -22.07 10.27
C HIS A 421 8.60 -20.86 9.32
N VAL A 422 9.67 -20.07 9.41
CA VAL A 422 9.91 -18.89 8.58
C VAL A 422 11.23 -19.05 7.83
N LYS A 423 11.25 -18.70 6.54
CA LYS A 423 12.45 -18.89 5.72
C LYS A 423 13.56 -17.92 6.17
N HIS A 424 14.72 -18.47 6.51
CA HIS A 424 15.91 -17.72 6.98
C HIS A 424 15.71 -16.90 8.28
N GLN A 425 14.68 -17.22 9.07
CA GLN A 425 14.43 -16.60 10.38
C GLN A 425 14.04 -17.67 11.40
N PRO A 426 14.10 -17.38 12.71
CA PRO A 426 13.51 -18.24 13.73
C PRO A 426 12.01 -18.44 13.51
N ASP A 427 11.46 -19.50 14.09
CA ASP A 427 10.02 -19.79 14.06
C ASP A 427 9.21 -18.63 14.66
N ALA A 428 8.07 -18.33 14.06
CA ALA A 428 7.24 -17.19 14.42
C ALA A 428 5.86 -17.65 14.92
N ARG A 429 5.36 -16.99 15.97
CA ARG A 429 4.04 -17.26 16.54
C ARG A 429 2.93 -16.78 15.60
N LEU A 430 2.24 -17.70 14.95
CA LEU A 430 1.01 -17.39 14.22
C LEU A 430 -0.11 -17.09 15.22
N ARG A 431 -0.65 -15.86 15.15
CA ARG A 431 -1.77 -15.42 15.99
C ARG A 431 -3.11 -15.87 15.38
N ARG A 432 -4.17 -15.80 16.18
CA ARG A 432 -5.53 -16.07 15.71
C ARG A 432 -5.98 -15.02 14.69
N LEU A 433 -6.36 -15.49 13.51
CA LEU A 433 -6.97 -14.74 12.41
C LEU A 433 -8.08 -15.57 11.75
N PRO A 434 -9.23 -14.99 11.34
CA PRO A 434 -10.30 -15.70 10.64
C PRO A 434 -9.80 -16.34 9.34
N VAL A 435 -10.32 -17.51 9.02
CA VAL A 435 -9.99 -18.26 7.80
C VAL A 435 -11.21 -18.33 6.89
N LEU A 436 -11.07 -17.82 5.67
CA LEU A 436 -12.08 -17.90 4.62
C LEU A 436 -11.59 -18.86 3.53
N ILE A 437 -12.42 -19.82 3.16
CA ILE A 437 -12.03 -20.92 2.26
C ILE A 437 -13.03 -21.03 1.09
N SER A 438 -12.51 -21.04 -0.13
CA SER A 438 -13.25 -21.53 -1.31
C SER A 438 -12.74 -22.93 -1.68
N THR A 439 -13.64 -23.81 -2.13
CA THR A 439 -13.24 -25.14 -2.62
C THR A 439 -14.26 -25.75 -3.58
N ASN A 440 -13.81 -26.51 -4.59
CA ASN A 440 -14.68 -27.31 -5.46
C ASN A 440 -15.05 -28.66 -4.83
N THR A 441 -14.14 -29.20 -4.03
CA THR A 441 -14.25 -30.52 -3.40
C THR A 441 -14.28 -30.41 -1.88
N ASP A 442 -14.54 -31.51 -1.17
CA ASP A 442 -14.44 -31.51 0.29
C ASP A 442 -12.97 -31.26 0.71
N ILE A 443 -12.72 -30.24 1.55
CA ILE A 443 -11.35 -29.95 2.05
C ILE A 443 -10.73 -31.12 2.81
N CYS A 444 -11.56 -32.07 3.28
CA CYS A 444 -11.13 -33.28 3.97
C CYS A 444 -10.90 -34.49 3.04
N GLN A 445 -10.96 -34.34 1.71
CA GLN A 445 -10.93 -35.48 0.77
C GLN A 445 -9.68 -36.39 0.86
N TYR A 446 -8.56 -35.89 1.39
CA TYR A 446 -7.32 -36.66 1.59
C TYR A 446 -7.10 -37.13 3.04
N LEU A 447 -8.11 -36.97 3.92
CA LEU A 447 -8.00 -37.25 5.35
C LEU A 447 -8.76 -38.52 5.75
N GLN A 448 -8.28 -39.14 6.83
CA GLN A 448 -9.01 -40.22 7.51
C GLN A 448 -10.27 -39.69 8.18
N SER A 449 -11.25 -40.56 8.45
CA SER A 449 -12.59 -40.18 8.93
C SER A 449 -12.58 -39.34 10.21
N GLU A 450 -11.74 -39.66 11.20
CA GLU A 450 -11.65 -38.90 12.46
C GLU A 450 -11.01 -37.51 12.27
N ASP A 451 -9.98 -37.43 11.43
CA ASP A 451 -9.36 -36.15 11.07
C ASP A 451 -10.33 -35.26 10.27
N ALA A 452 -11.08 -35.86 9.34
CA ALA A 452 -12.12 -35.17 8.59
C ALA A 452 -13.23 -34.62 9.50
N LYS A 453 -13.69 -35.39 10.51
CA LYS A 453 -14.62 -34.91 11.54
C LYS A 453 -14.03 -33.75 12.34
N ALA A 454 -12.76 -33.86 12.74
CA ALA A 454 -12.07 -32.83 13.52
C ALA A 454 -11.95 -31.51 12.75
N ILE A 455 -11.60 -31.54 11.46
CA ILE A 455 -11.57 -30.36 10.59
C ILE A 455 -12.98 -29.80 10.39
N LYS A 456 -13.97 -30.64 10.09
CA LYS A 456 -15.35 -30.19 9.86
C LYS A 456 -15.98 -29.51 11.07
N ALA A 457 -15.71 -29.99 12.28
CA ALA A 457 -16.18 -29.38 13.53
C ALA A 457 -15.61 -27.98 13.83
N ARG A 458 -14.62 -27.52 13.05
CA ARG A 458 -13.95 -26.21 13.16
C ARG A 458 -14.40 -25.20 12.10
N CYS A 459 -15.33 -25.60 11.23
CA CYS A 459 -15.74 -24.85 10.05
C CYS A 459 -17.26 -24.64 10.00
N PHE A 460 -17.71 -23.47 9.54
CA PHE A 460 -19.04 -23.33 8.97
C PHE A 460 -19.00 -23.63 7.47
N TYR A 461 -19.94 -24.44 6.96
CA TYR A 461 -20.00 -24.84 5.55
C TYR A 461 -21.24 -24.27 4.86
N TYR A 462 -21.02 -23.71 3.68
CA TYR A 462 -22.05 -23.23 2.75
C TYR A 462 -21.80 -23.81 1.37
N HIS A 463 -22.87 -24.22 0.68
CA HIS A 463 -22.79 -24.88 -0.61
C HIS A 463 -23.32 -23.97 -1.72
N PHE A 464 -22.45 -23.56 -2.63
CA PHE A 464 -22.82 -22.82 -3.84
C PHE A 464 -22.89 -23.83 -5.01
N THR A 465 -24.10 -24.28 -5.33
CA THR A 465 -24.39 -25.31 -6.33
C THR A 465 -24.82 -24.73 -7.68
N VAL A 466 -25.36 -23.52 -7.72
CA VAL A 466 -25.89 -22.87 -8.93
C VAL A 466 -24.77 -22.11 -9.68
N PRO A 467 -24.48 -22.44 -10.96
CA PRO A 467 -23.44 -21.75 -11.73
C PRO A 467 -23.88 -20.37 -12.21
N ILE A 468 -22.89 -19.53 -12.51
CA ILE A 468 -23.06 -18.19 -13.06
C ILE A 468 -22.42 -18.15 -14.46
N PRO A 469 -23.14 -17.69 -15.51
CA PRO A 469 -24.58 -17.47 -15.54
C PRO A 469 -25.40 -18.77 -15.58
N SER A 470 -26.64 -18.70 -15.10
CA SER A 470 -27.68 -19.72 -15.29
C SER A 470 -29.07 -19.07 -15.32
N ALA A 471 -30.11 -19.85 -15.68
CA ALA A 471 -31.49 -19.36 -15.73
C ALA A 471 -32.01 -18.86 -14.36
N LEU A 472 -31.49 -19.40 -13.25
CA LEU A 472 -31.85 -18.98 -11.90
C LEU A 472 -30.97 -17.83 -11.39
N LEU A 473 -29.70 -17.76 -11.84
CA LEU A 473 -28.71 -16.78 -11.39
C LEU A 473 -27.98 -16.18 -12.60
N PRO A 474 -28.43 -15.01 -13.12
CA PRO A 474 -27.74 -14.32 -14.20
C PRO A 474 -26.37 -13.81 -13.73
N GLU A 475 -25.57 -13.32 -14.67
CA GLU A 475 -24.33 -12.60 -14.34
C GLU A 475 -24.61 -11.43 -13.38
N PRO A 476 -23.63 -11.02 -12.55
CA PRO A 476 -23.77 -9.82 -11.73
C PRO A 476 -24.10 -8.60 -12.59
N PRO A 477 -25.00 -7.70 -12.15
CA PRO A 477 -25.46 -6.56 -12.95
C PRO A 477 -24.36 -5.53 -13.26
N CYS A 478 -23.26 -5.57 -12.50
CA CYS A 478 -22.07 -4.76 -12.70
C CYS A 478 -20.83 -5.45 -12.13
N MET A 479 -19.66 -4.82 -12.25
CA MET A 479 -18.46 -5.24 -11.54
C MET A 479 -18.66 -5.06 -10.02
N MET A 480 -19.02 -6.15 -9.35
CA MET A 480 -19.19 -6.20 -7.91
C MET A 480 -17.86 -5.85 -7.20
N CYS A 481 -17.97 -5.17 -6.07
CA CYS A 481 -16.87 -4.69 -5.24
C CYS A 481 -17.34 -4.54 -3.79
N ALA A 482 -16.41 -4.34 -2.84
CA ALA A 482 -16.70 -4.22 -1.40
C ALA A 482 -17.87 -3.28 -1.03
N CYS A 483 -18.18 -2.24 -1.82
CA CYS A 483 -19.34 -1.37 -1.59
C CYS A 483 -20.68 -2.10 -1.63
N HIS A 484 -20.82 -3.08 -2.53
CA HIS A 484 -22.04 -3.88 -2.67
C HIS A 484 -22.20 -4.81 -1.48
N PHE A 485 -21.12 -5.47 -1.05
CA PHE A 485 -21.12 -6.29 0.15
C PHE A 485 -21.44 -5.45 1.40
N ARG A 486 -20.84 -4.27 1.55
CA ARG A 486 -21.15 -3.32 2.62
C ARG A 486 -22.63 -3.01 2.69
N ALA A 487 -23.21 -2.53 1.59
CA ALA A 487 -24.60 -2.10 1.58
C ALA A 487 -25.52 -3.28 1.94
N TRP A 488 -25.27 -4.45 1.35
CA TRP A 488 -26.00 -5.67 1.63
C TRP A 488 -25.87 -6.16 3.09
N TYR A 489 -24.67 -6.09 3.67
CA TYR A 489 -24.40 -6.44 5.07
C TYR A 489 -25.03 -5.45 6.05
N LEU A 490 -24.86 -4.13 5.84
CA LEU A 490 -25.40 -3.11 6.75
C LEU A 490 -26.93 -3.05 6.69
N ASN A 491 -27.52 -3.21 5.51
CA ASN A 491 -28.97 -3.33 5.34
C ASN A 491 -29.53 -4.56 6.06
N TRP A 492 -28.74 -5.62 6.25
CA TRP A 492 -29.13 -6.74 7.11
C TRP A 492 -28.91 -6.42 8.59
N PHE A 493 -27.75 -5.87 8.95
CA PHE A 493 -27.34 -5.64 10.34
C PHE A 493 -28.24 -4.65 11.08
N TYR A 494 -28.75 -3.61 10.41
CA TYR A 494 -29.62 -2.60 11.01
C TYR A 494 -31.13 -2.92 10.94
N ASN A 495 -31.54 -3.93 10.16
CA ASN A 495 -32.94 -4.37 10.06
C ASN A 495 -33.19 -5.69 10.82
N LYS A 496 -32.31 -6.01 11.78
CA LYS A 496 -32.37 -7.17 12.68
C LYS A 496 -32.72 -6.71 14.09
#